data_AF-A0A5S6QUW4-F1
#
_entry.id   AF-A0A5S6QUW4-F1
#
_cell.length_a   1.000
_cell.length_b   1.000
_cell.length_c   1.000
_cell.angle_alpha   90.00
_cell.angle_beta   90.00
_cell.angle_gamma   90.00
#
_symmetry.space_group_name_H-M   'P 1'
#
loop_
_entity.id
_entity.type
_entity.pdbx_description
1 polymer ?
#
loop_
_entity_poly.entity_id
_entity_poly.type
_entity_poly.pdbx_seq_one_letter_code
_entity_poly.pdbx_strand_id
1 'polypeptide(L)'
;MMKILTDYYFILKFVGDENATLRDNLKKFKSAIAYPTELYSKFNEMNLQLQGDNLNLIKTKAIMSAFVLKLVIFKRNLGRGEFFQVPLLAALKKNAEVADDDILVNCNHLEMLHADFIKRFSAILSMKIPDWVVDPFCNVEETETEL
;
A
#
# COMPACT_ATOMS: atom_id res chain seq x y z
N MET A 1 -3.78 4.67 11.47
CA MET A 1 -2.69 5.62 11.13
C MET A 1 -2.35 6.59 12.27
N MET A 2 -3.34 7.19 12.95
CA MET A 2 -3.10 8.08 14.11
C MET A 2 -2.33 7.41 15.27
N LYS A 3 -2.57 6.11 15.51
CA LYS A 3 -1.97 5.36 16.63
C LYS A 3 -0.44 5.23 16.57
N ILE A 4 0.15 4.91 15.41
CA ILE A 4 1.62 4.68 15.30
C ILE A 4 2.41 5.97 15.52
N LEU A 5 1.90 7.12 15.03
CA LEU A 5 2.52 8.42 15.29
C LEU A 5 2.38 8.82 16.76
N THR A 6 1.22 8.60 17.37
CA THR A 6 1.02 8.81 18.80
C THR A 6 1.96 7.93 19.63
N ASP A 7 2.12 6.66 19.26
CA ASP A 7 3.03 5.71 19.90
C ASP A 7 4.49 6.17 19.74
N TYR A 8 4.89 6.67 18.56
CA TYR A 8 6.23 7.22 18.33
C TYR A 8 6.54 8.42 19.24
N TYR A 9 5.63 9.39 19.35
CA TYR A 9 5.82 10.54 20.24
C TYR A 9 5.77 10.14 21.72
N PHE A 10 4.94 9.16 22.08
CA PHE A 10 4.94 8.58 23.41
C PHE A 10 6.29 7.93 23.74
N ILE A 11 6.84 7.11 22.83
CA ILE A 11 8.16 6.48 22.98
C ILE A 11 9.25 7.55 23.09
N LEU A 12 9.23 8.60 22.25
CA LEU A 12 10.20 9.69 22.35
C LEU A 12 10.13 10.43 23.69
N LYS A 13 8.92 10.62 24.22
CA LYS A 13 8.72 11.26 25.53
C LYS A 13 9.24 10.37 26.66
N PHE A 14 8.78 9.12 26.69
CA PHE A 14 9.18 8.12 27.68
C PHE A 14 10.70 7.92 27.72
N VAL A 15 11.31 7.68 26.55
CA VAL A 15 12.78 7.53 26.43
C VAL A 15 13.49 8.84 26.75
N GLY A 16 12.89 9.98 26.43
CA GLY A 16 13.46 11.30 26.71
C GLY A 16 13.59 11.62 28.19
N ASP A 17 12.67 11.11 29.01
CA ASP A 17 12.69 11.30 30.45
C ASP A 17 13.83 10.51 31.13
N GLU A 18 14.29 9.42 30.50
CA GLU A 18 15.39 8.58 31.03
C GLU A 18 16.74 8.82 30.32
N ASN A 19 16.76 9.04 29.00
CA ASN A 19 17.97 9.11 28.19
C ASN A 19 17.81 10.03 26.97
N ALA A 20 18.26 11.29 27.14
CA ALA A 20 18.22 12.30 26.09
C ALA A 20 19.01 11.92 24.82
N THR A 21 20.17 11.26 24.97
CA THR A 21 21.01 10.83 23.84
C THR A 21 20.29 9.78 22.98
N LEU A 22 19.64 8.81 23.63
CA LEU A 22 18.87 7.78 22.94
C LEU A 22 17.66 8.38 22.22
N ARG A 23 16.92 9.30 22.87
CA ARG A 23 15.82 10.05 22.24
C ARG A 23 16.29 10.78 20.98
N ASP A 24 17.42 11.48 21.05
CA ASP A 24 17.91 12.26 19.91
C ASP A 24 18.45 11.36 18.79
N ASN A 25 18.94 10.16 19.11
CA ASN A 25 19.21 9.13 18.11
C ASN A 25 17.92 8.57 17.48
N LEU A 26 16.85 8.33 18.25
CA LEU A 26 15.55 7.87 17.73
C LEU A 26 14.89 8.89 16.81
N LYS A 27 15.09 10.20 17.05
CA LYS A 27 14.65 11.26 16.14
C LYS A 27 15.27 11.14 14.76
N LYS A 28 16.53 10.67 14.66
CA LYS A 28 17.22 10.46 13.38
C LYS A 28 16.57 9.35 12.53
N PHE A 29 15.88 8.40 13.17
CA PHE A 29 15.19 7.31 12.47
C PHE A 29 13.74 7.64 12.08
N LYS A 30 13.22 8.82 12.45
CA LYS A 30 11.84 9.23 12.19
C LYS A 30 11.47 9.16 10.70
N SER A 31 12.36 9.65 9.85
CA SER A 31 12.22 9.60 8.38
C SER A 31 12.24 8.16 7.87
N ALA A 32 13.11 7.32 8.41
CA ALA A 32 13.24 5.92 8.03
C ALA A 32 11.99 5.08 8.36
N ILE A 33 11.25 5.41 9.43
CA ILE A 33 10.04 4.67 9.83
C ILE A 33 8.75 5.23 9.20
N ALA A 34 8.78 6.46 8.69
CA ALA A 34 7.58 7.14 8.18
C ALA A 34 6.97 6.41 6.98
N TYR A 35 7.79 6.18 5.94
CA TYR A 35 7.35 5.49 4.74
C TYR A 35 6.85 4.05 5.01
N PRO A 36 7.60 3.18 5.73
CA PRO A 36 7.13 1.84 6.05
C PRO A 36 5.80 1.87 6.82
N THR A 37 5.65 2.76 7.81
CA THR A 37 4.41 2.89 8.59
C THR A 37 3.19 3.11 7.71
N GLU A 38 3.30 4.03 6.75
CA GLU A 38 2.19 4.34 5.84
C GLU A 38 1.93 3.21 4.85
N LEU A 39 2.98 2.58 4.34
CA LEU A 39 2.88 1.41 3.48
C LEU A 39 2.20 0.22 4.20
N TYR A 40 2.56 -0.05 5.45
CA TYR A 40 1.91 -1.07 6.29
C TYR A 40 0.45 -0.75 6.57
N SER A 41 0.09 0.53 6.72
CA SER A 41 -1.32 0.92 6.80
C SER A 41 -2.08 0.53 5.52
N LYS A 42 -1.46 0.69 4.34
CA LYS A 42 -2.05 0.28 3.05
C LYS A 42 -2.15 -1.23 2.90
N PHE A 43 -1.17 -1.99 3.37
CA PHE A 43 -1.29 -3.44 3.47
C PHE A 43 -2.44 -3.85 4.39
N ASN A 44 -2.57 -3.20 5.54
CA ASN A 44 -3.64 -3.51 6.48
C ASN A 44 -5.03 -3.22 5.88
N GLU A 45 -5.18 -2.10 5.16
CA GLU A 45 -6.42 -1.78 4.42
C GLU A 45 -6.79 -2.87 3.41
N MET A 46 -5.81 -3.41 2.68
CA MET A 46 -6.01 -4.54 1.77
C MET A 46 -6.32 -5.84 2.53
N ASN A 47 -5.56 -6.16 3.57
CA ASN A 47 -5.73 -7.38 4.36
C ASN A 47 -7.13 -7.44 5.01
N LEU A 48 -7.64 -6.32 5.52
CA LEU A 48 -9.00 -6.24 6.06
C LEU A 48 -10.05 -6.55 4.98
N GLN A 49 -9.85 -6.09 3.74
CA GLN A 49 -10.76 -6.45 2.64
C GLN A 49 -10.67 -7.95 2.32
N LEU A 50 -9.47 -8.53 2.37
CA LEU A 50 -9.25 -9.97 2.14
C LEU A 50 -9.70 -10.87 3.29
N GLN A 51 -9.99 -10.32 4.47
CA GLN A 51 -10.49 -11.06 5.64
C GLN A 51 -12.01 -10.95 5.79
N GLY A 52 -12.70 -10.21 4.92
CA GLY A 52 -14.14 -10.02 5.02
C GLY A 52 -14.94 -11.28 4.67
N ASP A 53 -16.07 -11.48 5.37
CA ASP A 53 -16.89 -12.71 5.29
C ASP A 53 -17.50 -12.98 3.89
N ASN A 54 -17.63 -11.94 3.05
CA ASN A 54 -18.23 -12.02 1.72
C ASN A 54 -17.19 -12.15 0.59
N LEU A 55 -15.98 -12.63 0.89
CA LEU A 55 -14.91 -12.79 -0.09
C LEU A 55 -15.18 -13.99 -1.02
N ASN A 56 -14.98 -13.78 -2.30
CA ASN A 56 -14.93 -14.83 -3.30
C ASN A 56 -13.74 -14.61 -4.22
N LEU A 57 -13.47 -15.57 -5.10
CA LEU A 57 -12.29 -15.55 -5.95
C LEU A 57 -12.22 -14.33 -6.88
N ILE A 58 -13.35 -13.86 -7.38
CA ILE A 58 -13.47 -12.65 -8.21
C ILE A 58 -13.05 -11.42 -7.40
N LYS A 59 -13.59 -11.28 -6.18
CA LYS A 59 -13.26 -10.17 -5.28
C LYS A 59 -11.80 -10.21 -4.84
N THR A 60 -11.29 -11.38 -4.48
CA THR A 60 -9.87 -11.57 -4.13
C THR A 60 -8.97 -11.10 -5.27
N LYS A 61 -9.25 -11.54 -6.51
CA LYS A 61 -8.52 -11.10 -7.69
C LYS A 61 -8.59 -9.58 -7.86
N ALA A 62 -9.78 -8.99 -7.78
CA ALA A 62 -9.97 -7.55 -7.92
C ALA A 62 -9.19 -6.74 -6.87
N ILE A 63 -9.26 -7.14 -5.59
CA ILE A 63 -8.54 -6.49 -4.49
C ILE A 63 -7.03 -6.57 -4.71
N MET A 64 -6.51 -7.76 -5.04
CA MET A 64 -5.08 -7.97 -5.29
C MET A 64 -4.59 -7.18 -6.51
N SER A 65 -5.32 -7.24 -7.63
CA SER A 65 -4.99 -6.49 -8.84
C SER A 65 -5.00 -4.97 -8.59
N ALA A 66 -6.00 -4.46 -7.86
CA ALA A 66 -6.07 -3.05 -7.50
C ALA A 66 -4.89 -2.64 -6.60
N PHE A 67 -4.49 -3.47 -5.65
CA PHE A 67 -3.35 -3.19 -4.78
C PHE A 67 -2.02 -3.16 -5.56
N VAL A 68 -1.79 -4.13 -6.44
CA VAL A 68 -0.62 -4.16 -7.33
C VAL A 68 -0.56 -2.88 -8.18
N LEU A 69 -1.67 -2.46 -8.78
CA LEU A 69 -1.73 -1.22 -9.56
C LEU A 69 -1.42 0.01 -8.70
N LYS A 70 -1.92 0.05 -7.45
CA LYS A 70 -1.63 1.14 -6.51
C LYS A 70 -0.13 1.26 -6.23
N LEU A 71 0.63 0.17 -6.14
CA LEU A 71 2.09 0.23 -5.94
C LEU A 71 2.80 0.97 -7.08
N VAL A 72 2.38 0.75 -8.33
CA VAL A 72 2.91 1.46 -9.51
C VAL A 72 2.58 2.95 -9.42
N ILE A 73 1.35 3.29 -9.05
CA ILE A 73 0.91 4.69 -8.88
C ILE A 73 1.70 5.35 -7.75
N PHE A 74 1.91 4.67 -6.63
CA PHE A 74 2.67 5.19 -5.50
C PHE A 74 4.11 5.49 -5.91
N LYS A 75 4.79 4.57 -6.62
CA LYS A 75 6.15 4.78 -7.12
C LYS A 75 6.21 6.01 -8.01
N ARG A 76 5.30 6.10 -8.99
CA ARG A 76 5.26 7.21 -9.95
C ARG A 76 5.09 8.55 -9.26
N ASN A 77 4.15 8.64 -8.33
CA ASN A 77 3.83 9.90 -7.66
C ASN A 77 4.94 10.28 -6.68
N LEU A 78 5.48 9.32 -5.94
CA LEU A 78 6.62 9.54 -5.06
C LEU A 78 7.84 10.06 -5.82
N GLY A 79 8.15 9.47 -6.99
CA GLY A 79 9.23 9.93 -7.87
C GLY A 79 8.98 11.32 -8.49
N ARG A 80 7.74 11.80 -8.52
CA ARG A 80 7.38 13.18 -8.93
C ARG A 80 7.36 14.17 -7.77
N GLY A 81 7.66 13.73 -6.55
CA GLY A 81 7.50 14.57 -5.35
C GLY A 81 6.04 14.79 -4.96
N GLU A 82 5.12 13.93 -5.40
CA GLU A 82 3.71 13.96 -5.04
C GLU A 82 3.45 12.97 -3.89
N PHE A 83 3.22 13.48 -2.68
CA PHE A 83 3.19 12.68 -1.45
C PHE A 83 1.78 12.44 -0.88
N PHE A 84 0.73 12.60 -1.67
CA PHE A 84 -0.65 12.57 -1.18
C PHE A 84 -1.08 11.22 -0.58
N GLN A 85 -0.46 10.10 -0.98
CA GLN A 85 -0.74 8.79 -0.38
C GLN A 85 0.08 8.51 0.89
N VAL A 86 1.09 9.34 1.16
CA VAL A 86 2.07 9.21 2.24
C VAL A 86 2.19 10.55 3.01
N PRO A 87 1.10 11.05 3.63
CA PRO A 87 1.08 12.35 4.31
C PRO A 87 2.12 12.53 5.43
N LEU A 88 2.53 11.47 6.12
CA LEU A 88 3.60 11.56 7.11
C LEU A 88 4.93 11.83 6.43
N LEU A 89 5.27 11.08 5.37
CA LEU A 89 6.46 11.36 4.58
C LEU A 89 6.42 12.77 3.98
N ALA A 90 5.25 13.23 3.53
CA ALA A 90 5.04 14.58 3.01
C ALA A 90 5.40 15.66 4.05
N ALA A 91 4.93 15.49 5.29
CA ALA A 91 5.21 16.42 6.38
C ALA A 91 6.71 16.48 6.71
N LEU A 92 7.38 15.32 6.74
CA LEU A 92 8.83 15.27 6.97
C LEU A 92 9.63 15.87 5.81
N LYS A 93 9.22 15.63 4.57
CA LYS A 93 9.85 16.23 3.40
C LYS A 93 9.73 17.76 3.42
N LYS A 94 8.56 18.29 3.81
CA LYS A 94 8.34 19.73 3.97
C LYS A 94 9.25 20.36 5.04
N ASN A 95 9.59 19.62 6.08
CA ASN A 95 10.50 20.07 7.14
C ASN A 95 11.98 19.84 6.82
N ALA A 96 12.33 19.43 5.59
CA ALA A 96 13.68 19.02 5.21
C ALA A 96 14.27 17.88 6.08
N GLU A 97 13.42 17.04 6.68
CA GLU A 97 13.81 15.87 7.48
C GLU A 97 14.08 14.61 6.61
N VAL A 98 13.89 14.70 5.29
CA VAL A 98 14.02 13.59 4.33
C VAL A 98 14.79 14.05 3.09
N ALA A 99 15.90 13.39 2.78
CA ALA A 99 16.71 13.68 1.61
C ALA A 99 16.05 13.14 0.33
N ASP A 100 16.43 13.66 -0.85
CA ASP A 100 15.94 13.12 -2.13
C ASP A 100 16.40 11.67 -2.36
N ASP A 101 17.60 11.32 -1.89
CA ASP A 101 18.12 9.95 -1.95
C ASP A 101 17.24 8.96 -1.17
N ASP A 102 16.69 9.37 -0.03
CA ASP A 102 15.75 8.54 0.75
C ASP A 102 14.45 8.29 -0.04
N ILE A 103 13.98 9.28 -0.80
CA ILE A 103 12.81 9.14 -1.67
C ILE A 103 13.10 8.15 -2.79
N LEU A 104 14.30 8.19 -3.39
CA LEU A 104 14.71 7.23 -4.40
C LEU A 104 14.76 5.79 -3.85
N VAL A 105 15.28 5.61 -2.64
CA VAL A 105 15.26 4.30 -1.95
C VAL A 105 13.83 3.79 -1.79
N ASN A 106 12.90 4.66 -1.39
CA ASN A 106 11.48 4.30 -1.25
C ASN A 106 10.84 3.91 -2.59
N CYS A 107 11.16 4.63 -3.67
CA CYS A 107 10.73 4.30 -5.04
C CYS A 107 11.25 2.92 -5.49
N ASN A 108 12.53 2.62 -5.23
CA ASN A 108 13.13 1.33 -5.54
C ASN A 108 12.48 0.20 -4.72
N HIS A 109 12.16 0.46 -3.45
CA HIS A 109 11.41 -0.49 -2.63
C HIS A 109 10.03 -0.80 -3.22
N LEU A 110 9.28 0.21 -3.68
CA LEU A 110 7.96 0.00 -4.31
C LEU A 110 8.05 -0.84 -5.59
N GLU A 111 9.12 -0.68 -6.37
CA GLU A 111 9.37 -1.50 -7.56
C GLU A 111 9.66 -2.96 -7.21
N MET A 112 10.57 -3.20 -6.27
CA MET A 112 10.88 -4.56 -5.80
C MET A 112 9.65 -5.23 -5.20
N LEU A 113 8.88 -4.48 -4.43
CA LEU A 113 7.65 -4.96 -3.81
C LEU A 113 6.59 -5.31 -4.86
N HIS A 114 6.40 -4.47 -5.87
CA HIS A 114 5.51 -4.76 -6.99
C HIS A 114 5.93 -6.07 -7.68
N ALA A 115 7.21 -6.25 -7.99
CA ALA A 115 7.72 -7.47 -8.61
C ALA A 115 7.49 -8.71 -7.74
N ASP A 116 7.71 -8.60 -6.42
CA ASP A 116 7.44 -9.68 -5.46
C ASP A 116 5.94 -10.03 -5.43
N PHE A 117 5.04 -9.04 -5.41
CA PHE A 117 3.60 -9.26 -5.45
C PHE A 117 3.14 -9.96 -6.73
N ILE A 118 3.64 -9.53 -7.89
CA ILE A 118 3.35 -10.18 -9.18
C ILE A 118 3.77 -11.65 -9.14
N LYS A 119 4.97 -11.94 -8.64
CA LYS A 119 5.51 -13.30 -8.57
C LYS A 119 4.72 -14.16 -7.58
N ARG A 120 4.54 -13.68 -6.36
CA ARG A 120 3.92 -14.41 -5.24
C ARG A 120 2.45 -14.71 -5.47
N PHE A 121 1.71 -13.78 -6.09
CA PHE A 121 0.27 -13.90 -6.34
C PHE A 121 -0.06 -14.15 -7.81
N SER A 122 0.90 -14.63 -8.59
CA SER A 122 0.76 -14.89 -10.02
C SER A 122 -0.47 -15.73 -10.37
N ALA A 123 -0.79 -16.78 -9.59
CA ALA A 123 -1.97 -17.61 -9.81
C ALA A 123 -3.30 -16.84 -9.72
N ILE A 124 -3.44 -15.96 -8.72
CA ILE A 124 -4.64 -15.13 -8.54
C ILE A 124 -4.69 -14.04 -9.63
N LEU A 125 -3.56 -13.39 -9.89
CA LEU A 125 -3.45 -12.28 -10.83
C LEU A 125 -3.67 -12.71 -12.29
N SER A 126 -3.20 -13.90 -12.67
CA SER A 126 -3.36 -14.46 -14.03
C SER A 126 -4.68 -15.22 -14.26
N MET A 127 -5.47 -15.41 -13.20
CA MET A 127 -6.72 -16.15 -13.28
C MET A 127 -7.68 -15.60 -14.33
N LYS A 128 -8.22 -16.46 -15.20
CA LYS A 128 -9.29 -16.08 -16.12
C LYS A 128 -10.63 -16.32 -15.45
N ILE A 129 -11.46 -15.29 -15.39
CA ILE A 129 -12.84 -15.38 -14.90
C ILE A 129 -13.73 -15.38 -16.14
N PRO A 130 -14.47 -16.47 -16.43
CA PRO A 130 -15.40 -16.49 -17.55
C PRO A 130 -16.48 -15.42 -17.38
N ASP A 131 -16.93 -14.81 -18.48
CA ASP A 131 -17.90 -13.71 -18.44
C ASP A 131 -19.22 -14.12 -17.77
N TRP A 132 -19.69 -15.34 -18.03
CA TRP A 132 -20.91 -15.88 -17.42
C TRP A 132 -20.85 -15.97 -15.88
N VAL A 133 -19.65 -16.02 -15.29
CA VAL A 133 -19.47 -16.03 -13.83
C VAL A 133 -19.65 -14.62 -13.25
N VAL A 134 -19.36 -13.59 -14.05
CA VAL A 134 -19.54 -12.17 -13.66
C VAL A 134 -20.96 -11.72 -13.97
N ASP A 135 -21.46 -12.09 -15.15
CA ASP A 135 -22.81 -11.81 -15.63
C ASP A 135 -23.37 -13.07 -16.33
N PRO A 136 -24.24 -13.84 -15.66
CA PRO A 136 -24.85 -15.06 -16.21
C PRO A 136 -25.63 -14.86 -17.50
N PHE A 137 -26.00 -13.63 -17.85
CA PHE A 137 -26.77 -13.31 -19.06
C PHE A 137 -25.92 -12.73 -20.20
N CYS A 138 -24.61 -12.58 -20.00
CA CYS A 138 -23.68 -12.27 -21.09
C CYS A 138 -23.60 -13.47 -22.05
N ASN A 139 -24.07 -13.30 -23.28
CA ASN A 139 -24.17 -14.26 -24.39
C ASN A 139 -25.45 -15.11 -24.48
N VAL A 140 -26.62 -14.49 -24.30
CA VAL A 140 -27.76 -14.91 -25.13
C VAL A 140 -27.68 -14.09 -26.41
N GLU A 141 -26.97 -14.59 -27.43
CA GLU A 141 -27.41 -14.25 -28.79
C GLU A 141 -28.83 -14.80 -28.86
N GLU A 142 -29.82 -13.91 -28.82
CA GLU A 142 -31.21 -14.23 -29.09
C GLU A 142 -31.28 -14.75 -30.53
N THR A 143 -31.01 -16.04 -30.73
CA THR A 143 -31.57 -16.75 -31.86
C THR A 143 -33.04 -16.96 -31.53
N GLU A 144 -33.83 -15.90 -31.69
CA GLU A 144 -35.26 -16.00 -31.97
C GLU A 144 -35.39 -16.79 -33.28
N THR A 145 -35.39 -18.11 -33.20
CA THR A 145 -35.97 -18.92 -34.28
C THR A 145 -37.47 -18.87 -34.10
N GLU A 146 -38.11 -18.00 -34.89
CA GLU A 146 -39.54 -17.94 -35.15
C GLU A 146 -40.12 -19.36 -35.33
N LEU A 147 -41.19 -19.65 -34.59
CA LEU A 147 -42.00 -20.88 -34.66
C LEU A 147 -43.09 -20.76 -35.74
#